data_AF-A0A150A1E8-F1
#
_entry.id   AF-A0A150A1E8-F1
#
_cell.length_a   1.000
_cell.length_b   1.000
_cell.length_c   1.000
_cell.angle_alpha   90.00
_cell.angle_beta   90.00
_cell.angle_gamma   90.00
#
_symmetry.space_group_name_H-M   'P 1'
#
loop_
_entity.id
_entity.type
_entity.pdbx_description
1 polymer ?
#
loop_
_entity_poly.entity_id
_entity_poly.type
_entity_poly.pdbx_seq_one_letter_code
_entity_poly.pdbx_strand_id
1 'polypeptide(L)'
;MGRTDKDVQSGKKQQVTVEDSMSMVHLSRGSLTPASDQLRSEVAIVCGIAQALFGPGHSVPWTEFTADYDRIRDSIARVIPGFEDFNRKVRRPDGFGLPHPPRDERRFVTGTGKANFTVNELSWLPVPEDRLMLQTMRSHDQYNTTIYGLDDRYRGVKGGRRVLFIAPEDIAAFGYADGDRVDLVSEWEAPDGTVQERRADDFRLVPYPTPRGNVAAYYPETNPLIPLDHVARKSNTPVSKAITIRLERRL
;
A
#
# COMPACT_ATOMS: atom_id res chain seq x y z
N MET A 1 -12.96 6.57 14.07
CA MET A 1 -12.72 7.98 13.70
C MET A 1 -11.54 7.97 12.74
N GLY A 2 -11.66 8.67 11.61
CA GLY A 2 -10.53 8.89 10.71
C GLY A 2 -9.59 9.99 11.24
N ARG A 3 -8.43 10.14 10.60
CA ARG A 3 -7.45 11.20 10.94
C ARG A 3 -7.99 12.62 10.73
N THR A 4 -9.04 12.77 9.92
CA THR A 4 -9.73 14.03 9.64
C THR A 4 -10.73 14.42 10.73
N ASP A 5 -11.14 13.47 11.58
CA ASP A 5 -12.13 13.70 12.61
C ASP A 5 -11.50 14.32 13.86
N LYS A 6 -12.22 15.25 14.47
CA LYS A 6 -11.88 15.86 15.75
C LYS A 6 -12.10 14.82 16.85
N ASP A 7 -11.00 14.41 17.47
CA ASP A 7 -10.99 13.54 18.64
C ASP A 7 -10.78 14.37 19.91
N VAL A 8 -11.70 14.24 20.87
CA VAL A 8 -11.63 14.93 22.17
C VAL A 8 -11.73 13.89 23.28
N GLN A 9 -10.66 13.75 24.05
CA GLN A 9 -10.59 12.83 25.18
C GLN A 9 -10.31 13.63 26.44
N SER A 10 -11.11 13.43 27.49
CA SER A 10 -10.96 14.12 28.78
C SER A 10 -10.86 15.66 28.64
N GLY A 11 -11.65 16.24 27.73
CA GLY A 11 -11.66 17.68 27.44
C GLY A 11 -10.47 18.19 26.61
N LYS A 12 -9.52 17.34 26.24
CA LYS A 12 -8.36 17.69 25.42
C LYS A 12 -8.54 17.21 23.98
N LYS A 13 -8.26 18.10 23.03
CA LYS A 13 -8.20 17.72 21.61
C LYS A 13 -6.96 16.87 21.36
N GLN A 14 -7.18 15.62 20.98
CA GLN A 14 -6.12 14.70 20.64
C GLN A 14 -5.66 14.91 19.19
N GLN A 15 -4.38 14.62 18.94
CA GLN A 15 -3.74 14.75 17.64
C GLN A 15 -2.88 13.51 17.44
N VAL A 16 -2.84 12.95 16.24
CA VAL A 16 -1.94 11.84 15.92
C VAL A 16 -0.67 12.37 15.26
N THR A 17 0.37 11.56 15.18
CA THR A 17 1.61 11.88 14.46
C THR A 17 1.79 10.96 13.28
N VAL A 18 2.32 11.49 12.19
CA VAL A 18 2.59 10.75 10.95
C VAL A 18 4.01 11.06 10.49
N GLU A 19 4.59 10.13 9.74
CA GLU A 19 5.84 10.31 9.00
C GLU A 19 5.51 10.44 7.50
N ASP A 20 6.13 11.39 6.81
CA ASP A 20 6.03 11.53 5.36
C ASP A 20 7.20 10.86 4.61
N SER A 21 7.17 10.90 3.28
CA SER A 21 8.21 10.28 2.44
C SER A 21 9.60 10.91 2.56
N MET A 22 9.73 12.03 3.28
CA MET A 22 10.99 12.73 3.54
C MET A 22 11.49 12.47 4.97
N SER A 23 10.89 11.49 5.66
CA SER A 23 11.17 11.16 7.06
C SER A 23 10.88 12.31 8.02
N MET A 24 9.91 13.16 7.69
CA MET A 24 9.44 14.21 8.59
C MET A 24 8.28 13.70 9.44
N VAL A 25 8.45 13.75 10.76
CA VAL A 25 7.42 13.44 11.74
C VAL A 25 6.71 14.72 12.16
N HIS A 26 5.41 14.79 11.87
CA HIS A 26 4.60 15.97 12.17
C HIS A 26 3.20 15.59 12.69
N LEU A 27 2.48 16.57 13.23
CA LEU A 27 1.11 16.37 13.70
C LEU A 27 0.15 16.24 12.50
N SER A 28 -0.78 15.30 12.61
CA SER A 28 -1.98 15.22 11.78
C SER A 28 -3.19 15.59 12.64
N ARG A 29 -3.92 16.63 12.20
CA ARG A 29 -4.97 17.29 12.99
C ARG A 29 -6.31 17.16 12.31
N GLY A 30 -7.19 16.35 12.87
CA GLY A 30 -8.59 16.31 12.45
C GLY A 30 -9.36 17.54 12.90
N SER A 31 -10.27 18.02 12.05
CA SER A 31 -11.15 19.17 12.31
C SER A 31 -12.62 18.87 12.09
N LEU A 32 -12.95 17.78 11.38
CA LEU A 32 -14.33 17.41 11.08
C LEU A 32 -15.03 16.90 12.34
N THR A 33 -16.32 17.16 12.46
CA THR A 33 -17.13 16.52 13.50
C THR A 33 -17.26 15.03 13.16
N PRO A 34 -16.97 14.09 14.09
CA PRO A 34 -17.18 12.67 13.85
C PRO A 34 -18.62 12.40 13.37
N ALA A 35 -18.77 11.48 12.41
CA ALA A 35 -20.08 11.16 11.82
C ALA A 35 -21.08 10.54 12.83
N SER A 36 -20.59 10.04 13.97
CA SER A 36 -21.39 9.51 15.07
C SER A 36 -20.63 9.65 16.38
N ASP A 37 -21.37 9.78 17.47
CA ASP A 37 -20.90 9.72 18.86
C ASP A 37 -20.36 8.33 19.26
N GLN A 38 -20.78 7.27 18.58
CA GLN A 38 -20.28 5.90 18.80
C GLN A 38 -18.92 5.65 18.13
N LEU A 39 -18.52 6.52 17.19
CA LEU A 39 -17.29 6.36 16.45
C LEU A 39 -16.10 6.64 17.37
N ARG A 40 -15.25 5.63 17.62
CA ARG A 40 -14.06 5.76 18.49
C ARG A 40 -12.78 5.97 17.68
N SER A 41 -11.77 6.62 18.27
CA SER A 41 -10.43 6.69 17.68
C SER A 41 -9.76 5.31 17.69
N GLU A 42 -8.78 5.09 16.80
CA GLU A 42 -8.01 3.84 16.78
C GLU A 42 -7.31 3.60 18.12
N VAL A 43 -6.74 4.64 18.72
CA VAL A 43 -6.10 4.56 20.05
C VAL A 43 -7.11 4.10 21.11
N ALA A 44 -8.32 4.66 21.14
CA ALA A 44 -9.35 4.26 22.11
C ALA A 44 -9.83 2.82 21.87
N ILE A 45 -9.91 2.37 20.62
CA ILE A 45 -10.26 0.98 20.29
C ILE A 45 -9.17 0.03 20.78
N VAL A 46 -7.90 0.27 20.42
CA VAL A 46 -6.78 -0.60 20.80
C VAL A 46 -6.62 -0.65 22.31
N CYS A 47 -6.63 0.50 22.98
CA CYS A 47 -6.53 0.56 24.44
C CYS A 47 -7.74 -0.10 25.12
N GLY A 48 -8.95 0.06 24.59
CA GLY A 48 -10.16 -0.58 25.12
C GLY A 48 -10.12 -2.11 25.01
N ILE A 49 -9.64 -2.64 23.88
CA ILE A 49 -9.41 -4.09 23.70
C ILE A 49 -8.37 -4.58 24.71
N ALA A 50 -7.26 -3.85 24.87
CA ALA A 50 -6.20 -4.23 25.80
C ALA A 50 -6.68 -4.22 27.26
N GLN A 51 -7.49 -3.24 27.66
CA GLN A 51 -8.10 -3.20 28.99
C GLN A 51 -9.04 -4.37 29.22
N ALA A 52 -9.87 -4.73 28.23
CA ALA A 52 -10.78 -5.85 28.34
C ALA A 52 -10.04 -7.19 28.47
N LEU A 53 -8.89 -7.34 27.80
CA LEU A 53 -8.11 -8.57 27.80
C LEU A 53 -7.21 -8.73 29.03
N PHE A 54 -6.52 -7.66 29.44
CA PHE A 54 -5.48 -7.71 30.47
C PHE A 54 -5.91 -7.15 31.84
N GLY A 55 -7.06 -6.46 31.88
CA GLY A 55 -7.54 -5.78 33.07
C GLY A 55 -6.73 -4.51 33.42
N PRO A 56 -7.12 -3.82 34.50
CA PRO A 56 -6.54 -2.54 34.88
C PRO A 56 -5.14 -2.64 35.50
N GLY A 57 -4.71 -3.83 35.93
CA GLY A 57 -3.42 -4.06 36.59
C GLY A 57 -2.24 -4.29 35.64
N HIS A 58 -2.45 -4.19 34.32
CA HIS A 58 -1.39 -4.39 33.34
C HIS A 58 -0.33 -3.27 33.43
N SER A 59 0.95 -3.61 33.20
CA SER A 59 2.07 -2.66 33.34
C SER A 59 2.04 -1.52 32.32
N VAL A 60 1.42 -1.73 31.16
CA VAL A 60 1.17 -0.67 30.17
C VAL A 60 -0.07 0.14 30.56
N PRO A 61 0.03 1.48 30.68
CA PRO A 61 -1.05 2.32 31.17
C PRO A 61 -2.08 2.65 30.07
N TRP A 62 -2.82 1.65 29.61
CA TRP A 62 -3.76 1.76 28.48
C TRP A 62 -4.82 2.87 28.65
N THR A 63 -5.34 3.04 29.86
CA THR A 63 -6.32 4.11 30.18
C THR A 63 -5.71 5.49 30.00
N GLU A 64 -4.46 5.65 30.39
CA GLU A 64 -3.76 6.92 30.27
C GLU A 64 -3.43 7.26 28.81
N PHE A 65 -3.06 6.25 28.02
CA PHE A 65 -2.83 6.41 26.58
C PHE A 65 -4.09 6.83 25.83
N THR A 66 -5.26 6.32 26.23
CA THR A 66 -6.54 6.78 25.66
C THR A 66 -6.83 8.24 26.01
N ALA A 67 -6.54 8.63 27.25
CA ALA A 67 -6.85 9.96 27.76
C ALA A 67 -5.90 11.05 27.23
N ASP A 68 -4.64 10.72 26.94
CA ASP A 68 -3.62 11.68 26.51
C ASP A 68 -2.56 11.07 25.58
N TYR A 69 -2.61 11.44 24.30
CA TYR A 69 -1.70 10.89 23.29
C TYR A 69 -0.27 11.38 23.47
N ASP A 70 -0.06 12.45 24.25
CA ASP A 70 1.29 12.87 24.63
C ASP A 70 2.02 11.78 25.43
N ARG A 71 1.31 10.99 26.25
CA ARG A 71 1.90 9.89 27.02
C ARG A 71 2.40 8.73 26.15
N ILE A 72 1.74 8.52 25.00
CA ILE A 72 2.19 7.55 23.99
C ILE A 72 3.52 8.05 23.40
N ARG A 73 3.59 9.33 23.04
CA ARG A 73 4.81 9.95 22.50
C ARG A 73 5.95 10.00 23.52
N ASP A 74 5.66 10.25 24.78
CA ASP A 74 6.66 10.18 25.86
C ASP A 74 7.19 8.75 26.00
N SER A 75 6.33 7.75 25.82
CA SER A 75 6.74 6.34 25.85
C SER A 75 7.62 5.97 24.66
N ILE A 76 7.29 6.46 23.46
CA ILE A 76 8.12 6.34 22.26
C ILE A 76 9.49 7.01 22.48
N ALA A 77 9.52 8.23 23.02
CA ALA A 77 10.73 9.01 23.24
C ALA A 77 11.73 8.33 24.20
N ARG A 78 11.25 7.48 25.12
CA ARG A 78 12.11 6.75 26.06
C ARG A 78 12.85 5.57 25.44
N VAL A 79 12.38 5.04 24.30
CA VAL A 79 12.87 3.77 23.76
C VAL A 79 13.33 3.82 22.32
N ILE A 80 12.87 4.81 21.52
CA ILE A 80 13.24 4.95 20.12
C ILE A 80 14.23 6.11 19.96
N PRO A 81 15.50 5.85 19.59
CA PRO A 81 16.47 6.91 19.30
C PRO A 81 15.98 7.89 18.22
N GLY A 82 16.27 9.17 18.40
CA GLY A 82 15.82 10.25 17.49
C GLY A 82 14.47 10.87 17.88
N PHE A 83 13.72 10.24 18.79
CA PHE A 83 12.44 10.73 19.31
C PHE A 83 12.55 11.42 20.67
N GLU A 84 13.74 11.74 21.17
CA GLU A 84 13.94 12.51 22.42
C GLU A 84 13.10 13.80 22.36
N ASP A 85 12.50 14.32 23.43
CA ASP A 85 11.64 15.52 23.35
C ASP A 85 10.50 15.46 22.30
N PHE A 86 9.97 14.28 21.96
CA PHE A 86 8.98 14.09 20.89
C PHE A 86 7.86 15.14 20.93
N ASN A 87 7.18 15.27 22.08
CA ASN A 87 6.06 16.19 22.26
C ASN A 87 6.43 17.66 21.94
N ARG A 88 7.64 18.09 22.28
CA ARG A 88 8.12 19.43 21.95
C ARG A 88 8.46 19.56 20.46
N LYS A 89 9.21 18.60 19.91
CA LYS A 89 9.66 18.62 18.51
C LYS A 89 8.50 18.59 17.51
N VAL A 90 7.50 17.75 17.74
CA VAL A 90 6.39 17.56 16.79
C VAL A 90 5.44 18.77 16.69
N ARG A 91 5.51 19.71 17.65
CA ARG A 91 4.70 20.94 17.67
C ARG A 91 5.37 22.12 16.94
N ARG A 92 6.59 21.95 16.45
CA ARG A 92 7.22 22.91 15.53
C ARG A 92 6.42 22.98 14.22
N PRO A 93 6.52 24.07 13.43
CA PRO A 93 5.74 24.24 12.20
C PRO A 93 5.75 23.01 11.28
N ASP A 94 6.93 22.41 11.07
CA ASP A 94 7.13 21.25 10.20
C ASP A 94 7.41 19.95 10.98
N GLY A 95 7.18 19.95 12.29
CA GLY A 95 7.58 18.87 13.17
C GLY A 95 9.09 18.68 13.24
N PHE A 96 9.58 17.45 13.00
CA PHE A 96 11.01 17.15 13.02
C PHE A 96 11.38 15.99 12.09
N GLY A 97 12.57 16.05 11.49
CA GLY A 97 13.10 14.97 10.67
C GLY A 97 13.72 13.86 11.51
N LEU A 98 13.55 12.61 11.07
CA LEU A 98 14.28 11.49 11.64
C LEU A 98 15.76 11.51 11.19
N PRO A 99 16.69 11.04 12.04
CA PRO A 99 18.09 10.92 11.66
C PRO A 99 18.26 10.00 10.46
N HIS A 100 19.06 10.44 9.48
CA HIS A 100 19.40 9.62 8.31
C HIS A 100 20.93 9.56 8.17
N PRO A 101 21.63 8.69 8.95
CA PRO A 101 23.09 8.71 9.06
C PRO A 101 23.87 8.63 7.74
N PRO A 102 23.43 7.88 6.72
CA PRO A 102 24.08 7.90 5.41
C PRO A 102 24.06 9.27 4.71
N ARG A 103 22.98 10.04 4.90
CA ARG A 103 22.77 11.38 4.30
C ARG A 103 23.48 12.44 5.13
N ASP A 104 23.29 12.38 6.44
CA ASP A 104 23.68 13.46 7.37
C ASP A 104 25.19 13.42 7.69
N GLU A 105 25.77 12.22 7.79
CA GLU A 105 27.13 12.02 8.32
C GLU A 105 27.97 11.05 7.48
N ARG A 106 27.42 10.47 6.40
CA ARG A 106 28.01 9.34 5.64
C ARG A 106 28.38 8.15 6.53
N ARG A 107 27.60 7.95 7.59
CA ARG A 107 27.77 6.84 8.53
C ARG A 107 26.88 5.67 8.13
N PHE A 108 27.45 4.47 8.05
CA PHE A 108 26.77 3.25 7.64
C PHE A 108 26.81 2.21 8.76
N VAL A 109 25.65 1.72 9.17
CA VAL A 109 25.52 0.66 10.20
C VAL A 109 25.64 -0.71 9.51
N THR A 110 26.81 -0.97 8.93
CA THR A 110 27.16 -2.24 8.28
C THR A 110 28.35 -2.87 9.00
N GLY A 111 28.60 -4.17 8.79
CA GLY A 111 29.77 -4.85 9.37
C GLY A 111 31.13 -4.27 8.94
N THR A 112 31.17 -3.49 7.84
CA THR A 112 32.38 -2.82 7.33
C THR A 112 32.47 -1.35 7.74
N GLY A 113 31.41 -0.79 8.34
CA GLY A 113 31.27 0.64 8.59
C GLY A 113 31.11 1.52 7.34
N LYS A 114 30.94 0.91 6.15
CA LYS A 114 30.84 1.60 4.85
C LYS A 114 29.60 1.15 4.06
N ALA A 115 29.28 1.88 3.00
CA ALA A 115 28.37 1.39 1.97
C ALA A 115 28.95 0.13 1.32
N ASN A 116 28.16 -0.93 1.23
CA ASN A 116 28.58 -2.19 0.62
C ASN A 116 28.04 -2.28 -0.81
N PHE A 117 28.95 -2.42 -1.78
CA PHE A 117 28.57 -2.75 -3.15
C PHE A 117 28.18 -4.22 -3.24
N THR A 118 27.18 -4.51 -4.07
CA THR A 118 26.77 -5.88 -4.40
C THR A 118 26.67 -6.01 -5.92
N VAL A 119 26.98 -7.19 -6.43
CA VAL A 119 26.74 -7.56 -7.84
C VAL A 119 25.56 -8.53 -7.82
N ASN A 120 24.56 -8.27 -8.65
CA ASN A 120 23.37 -9.10 -8.76
C ASN A 120 23.26 -9.56 -10.21
N GLU A 121 22.93 -10.84 -10.40
CA GLU A 121 22.62 -11.36 -11.73
C GLU A 121 21.32 -10.74 -12.24
N LEU A 122 21.34 -10.25 -13.48
CA LEU A 122 20.14 -9.75 -14.14
C LEU A 122 19.27 -10.95 -14.53
N SER A 123 18.02 -10.94 -14.08
CA SER A 123 17.01 -11.91 -14.47
C SER A 123 15.76 -11.18 -14.94
N TRP A 124 15.10 -11.74 -15.96
CA TRP A 124 13.81 -11.29 -16.45
C TRP A 124 12.89 -12.49 -16.58
N LEU A 125 11.58 -12.25 -16.46
CA LEU A 125 10.58 -13.29 -16.62
C LEU A 125 10.29 -13.47 -18.11
N PRO A 126 10.43 -14.68 -18.67
CA PRO A 126 10.00 -14.93 -20.03
C PRO A 126 8.49 -14.76 -20.13
N VAL A 127 8.02 -14.19 -21.24
CA VAL A 127 6.59 -14.11 -21.55
C VAL A 127 6.32 -15.17 -22.62
N PRO A 128 5.59 -16.25 -22.31
CA PRO A 128 5.16 -17.23 -23.31
C PRO A 128 4.33 -16.58 -24.42
N GLU A 129 4.37 -17.16 -25.63
CA GLU A 129 3.74 -16.58 -26.83
C GLU A 129 2.22 -16.37 -26.69
N ASP A 130 1.56 -17.24 -25.94
CA ASP A 130 0.12 -17.23 -25.67
C ASP A 130 -0.21 -16.64 -24.28
N ARG A 131 0.71 -15.86 -23.71
CA ARG A 131 0.59 -15.22 -22.40
C ARG A 131 0.98 -13.75 -22.46
N LEU A 132 0.59 -13.04 -21.41
CA LEU A 132 0.90 -11.64 -21.20
C LEU A 132 1.41 -11.44 -19.78
N MET A 133 2.34 -10.50 -19.61
CA MET A 133 2.83 -10.08 -18.31
C MET A 133 2.02 -8.90 -17.79
N LEU A 134 1.22 -9.13 -16.75
CA LEU A 134 0.38 -8.11 -16.14
C LEU A 134 1.13 -7.35 -15.05
N GLN A 135 1.11 -6.02 -15.17
CA GLN A 135 1.41 -5.10 -14.08
C GLN A 135 0.12 -4.43 -13.57
N THR A 136 -0.02 -4.32 -12.26
CA THR A 136 -1.14 -3.57 -11.66
C THR A 136 -0.75 -2.11 -11.45
N MET A 137 -1.70 -1.18 -11.50
CA MET A 137 -1.43 0.24 -11.22
C MET A 137 -2.66 0.94 -10.64
N ARG A 138 -2.48 2.18 -10.17
CA ARG A 138 -3.60 3.00 -9.69
C ARG A 138 -4.07 3.93 -10.80
N SER A 139 -5.37 4.20 -10.80
CA SER A 139 -5.92 5.29 -11.62
C SER A 139 -5.58 6.65 -11.00
N HIS A 140 -5.87 7.71 -11.73
CA HIS A 140 -5.74 9.09 -11.24
C HIS A 140 -6.58 9.34 -9.98
N ASP A 141 -7.90 9.08 -10.02
CA ASP A 141 -8.82 9.36 -8.91
C ASP A 141 -8.87 8.24 -7.87
N GLN A 142 -7.71 7.88 -7.35
CA GLN A 142 -7.57 6.78 -6.41
C GLN A 142 -6.39 6.99 -5.46
N TYR A 143 -6.58 6.60 -4.20
CA TYR A 143 -5.48 6.45 -3.24
C TYR A 143 -5.56 5.09 -2.57
N ASN A 144 -4.56 4.24 -2.81
CA ASN A 144 -4.57 2.83 -2.38
C ASN A 144 -5.89 2.15 -2.80
N THR A 145 -6.62 1.52 -1.86
CA THR A 145 -7.92 0.87 -2.12
C THR A 145 -9.09 1.84 -2.20
N THR A 146 -8.90 3.10 -1.81
CA THR A 146 -9.96 4.10 -1.83
C THR A 146 -10.10 4.66 -3.24
N ILE A 147 -11.24 4.38 -3.86
CA ILE A 147 -11.60 4.87 -5.18
C ILE A 147 -12.44 6.14 -4.99
N TYR A 148 -11.96 7.27 -5.51
CA TYR A 148 -12.67 8.55 -5.46
C TYR A 148 -13.52 8.78 -6.72
N GLY A 149 -13.12 8.17 -7.84
CA GLY A 149 -13.82 8.29 -9.12
C GLY A 149 -13.61 7.06 -10.01
N LEU A 150 -14.51 6.90 -10.98
CA LEU A 150 -14.44 5.83 -11.99
C LEU A 150 -13.76 6.26 -13.28
N ASP A 151 -13.23 7.49 -13.30
CA ASP A 151 -12.56 8.06 -14.46
C ASP A 151 -11.04 8.08 -14.23
N ASP A 152 -10.28 7.86 -15.29
CA ASP A 152 -8.86 8.12 -15.34
C ASP A 152 -8.57 9.14 -16.45
N ARG A 153 -8.47 10.40 -16.03
CA ARG A 153 -8.20 11.53 -16.92
C ARG A 153 -6.91 11.35 -17.73
N TYR A 154 -5.89 10.72 -17.16
CA TYR A 154 -4.59 10.57 -17.82
C TYR A 154 -4.59 9.47 -18.88
N ARG A 155 -5.50 8.50 -18.78
CA ARG A 155 -5.60 7.36 -19.70
C ARG A 155 -6.87 7.35 -20.54
N GLY A 156 -7.69 8.39 -20.44
CA GLY A 156 -8.93 8.53 -21.20
C GLY A 156 -10.01 7.51 -20.83
N VAL A 157 -9.92 6.88 -19.66
CA VAL A 157 -10.92 5.91 -19.20
C VAL A 157 -12.06 6.65 -18.51
N LYS A 158 -13.31 6.28 -18.83
CA LYS A 158 -14.52 6.87 -18.24
C LYS A 158 -15.48 5.80 -17.76
N GLY A 159 -16.14 6.05 -16.64
CA GLY A 159 -17.27 5.26 -16.14
C GLY A 159 -16.97 3.79 -15.84
N GLY A 160 -15.70 3.43 -15.61
CA GLY A 160 -15.34 2.04 -15.38
C GLY A 160 -13.85 1.83 -15.15
N ARG A 161 -13.51 0.74 -14.44
CA ARG A 161 -12.13 0.45 -14.00
C ARG A 161 -11.65 -0.96 -14.38
N ARG A 162 -12.55 -1.82 -14.85
CA ARG A 162 -12.17 -3.13 -15.41
C ARG A 162 -11.70 -2.94 -16.85
N VAL A 163 -10.47 -2.44 -16.98
CA VAL A 163 -9.80 -2.22 -18.25
C VAL A 163 -8.46 -2.92 -18.25
N LEU A 164 -8.07 -3.45 -19.41
CA LEU A 164 -6.75 -4.00 -19.67
C LEU A 164 -6.09 -3.16 -20.77
N PHE A 165 -5.09 -2.38 -20.39
CA PHE A 165 -4.25 -1.65 -21.32
C PHE A 165 -3.30 -2.61 -22.01
N ILE A 166 -3.39 -2.69 -23.33
CA ILE A 166 -2.70 -3.71 -24.13
C ILE A 166 -2.25 -3.09 -25.47
N ALA A 167 -1.12 -3.56 -26.00
CA ALA A 167 -0.62 -3.13 -27.30
C ALA A 167 -1.64 -3.51 -28.41
N PRO A 168 -1.94 -2.62 -29.38
CA PRO A 168 -2.83 -2.94 -30.50
C PRO A 168 -2.42 -4.22 -31.26
N GLU A 169 -1.11 -4.46 -31.38
CA GLU A 169 -0.54 -5.63 -32.04
C GLU A 169 -0.86 -6.92 -31.29
N ASP A 170 -0.89 -6.88 -29.95
CA ASP A 170 -1.24 -8.04 -29.14
C ASP A 170 -2.76 -8.26 -29.13
N ILE A 171 -3.58 -7.20 -29.16
CA ILE A 171 -5.03 -7.35 -29.38
C ILE A 171 -5.28 -8.17 -30.66
N ALA A 172 -4.63 -7.77 -31.77
CA ALA A 172 -4.77 -8.45 -33.05
C ALA A 172 -4.17 -9.87 -33.04
N ALA A 173 -2.97 -10.06 -32.45
CA ALA A 173 -2.31 -11.36 -32.40
C ALA A 173 -3.10 -12.39 -31.59
N PHE A 174 -3.79 -11.97 -30.54
CA PHE A 174 -4.66 -12.82 -29.73
C PHE A 174 -6.08 -12.95 -30.32
N GLY A 175 -6.35 -12.35 -31.49
CA GLY A 175 -7.62 -12.48 -32.22
C GLY A 175 -8.78 -11.67 -31.63
N TYR A 176 -8.50 -10.62 -30.89
CA TYR A 176 -9.49 -9.72 -30.31
C TYR A 176 -9.61 -8.41 -31.12
N ALA A 177 -10.61 -7.60 -30.78
CA ALA A 177 -10.78 -6.23 -31.23
C ALA A 177 -10.69 -5.22 -30.07
N ASP A 178 -10.49 -3.94 -30.39
CA ASP A 178 -10.62 -2.86 -29.41
C ASP A 178 -12.01 -2.89 -28.77
N GLY A 179 -12.05 -2.82 -27.43
CA GLY A 179 -13.29 -2.81 -26.66
C GLY A 179 -13.87 -4.18 -26.36
N ASP A 180 -13.30 -5.27 -26.90
CA ASP A 180 -13.69 -6.64 -26.52
C ASP A 180 -13.57 -6.83 -25.00
N ARG A 181 -14.46 -7.66 -24.45
CA ARG A 181 -14.45 -8.03 -23.04
C ARG A 181 -13.88 -9.43 -22.87
N VAL A 182 -12.92 -9.55 -21.97
CA VAL A 182 -12.21 -10.79 -21.67
C VAL A 182 -12.19 -11.05 -20.17
N ASP A 183 -12.05 -12.30 -19.81
CA ASP A 183 -11.68 -12.69 -18.46
C ASP A 183 -10.17 -12.94 -18.41
N LEU A 184 -9.55 -12.59 -17.29
CA LEU A 184 -8.12 -12.76 -17.06
C LEU A 184 -7.92 -14.00 -16.19
N VAL A 185 -7.05 -14.90 -16.62
CA VAL A 185 -6.63 -16.05 -15.82
C VAL A 185 -5.13 -15.95 -15.57
N SER A 186 -4.72 -15.82 -14.31
CA SER A 186 -3.32 -15.90 -13.93
C SER A 186 -2.90 -17.33 -13.70
N GLU A 187 -1.69 -17.66 -14.12
CA GLU A 187 -1.07 -18.97 -13.90
C GLU A 187 0.21 -18.79 -13.10
N TRP A 188 0.34 -19.53 -12.00
CA TRP A 188 1.53 -19.52 -11.17
C TRP A 188 1.96 -20.94 -10.82
N GLU A 189 3.19 -21.29 -11.19
CA GLU A 189 3.81 -22.55 -10.79
C GLU A 189 4.26 -22.44 -9.33
N ALA A 190 3.61 -23.21 -8.47
CA ALA A 190 3.94 -23.32 -7.06
C ALA A 190 5.23 -24.14 -6.87
N PRO A 191 5.92 -24.02 -5.71
CA PRO A 191 7.16 -24.74 -5.45
C PRO A 191 7.06 -26.28 -5.51
N ASP A 192 5.86 -26.84 -5.40
CA ASP A 192 5.59 -28.29 -5.52
C ASP A 192 5.35 -28.75 -6.97
N GLY A 193 5.49 -27.84 -7.95
CA GLY A 193 5.28 -28.09 -9.37
C GLY A 193 3.82 -28.04 -9.82
N THR A 194 2.87 -27.72 -8.93
CA THR A 194 1.47 -27.52 -9.31
C THR A 194 1.26 -26.13 -9.91
N VAL A 195 0.37 -26.01 -10.89
CA VAL A 195 -0.02 -24.71 -11.45
C VAL A 195 -1.30 -24.25 -10.75
N GLN A 196 -1.22 -23.11 -10.07
CA GLN A 196 -2.38 -22.42 -9.51
C GLN A 196 -2.96 -21.47 -10.54
N GLU A 197 -4.25 -21.64 -10.85
CA GLU A 197 -5.02 -20.69 -11.64
C GLU A 197 -5.87 -19.77 -10.75
N ARG A 198 -5.94 -18.49 -11.10
CA ARG A 198 -6.85 -17.52 -10.46
C ARG A 198 -7.49 -16.65 -11.53
N ARG A 199 -8.71 -16.20 -11.28
CA ARG A 199 -9.53 -15.51 -12.28
C ARG A 199 -9.95 -14.12 -11.83
N ALA A 200 -10.01 -13.19 -12.78
CA ALA A 200 -10.68 -11.91 -12.63
C ALA A 200 -11.46 -11.58 -13.91
N ASP A 201 -12.76 -11.36 -13.76
CA ASP A 201 -13.68 -11.31 -14.89
C ASP A 201 -13.87 -9.91 -15.48
N ASP A 202 -14.36 -9.89 -16.72
CA ASP A 202 -15.02 -8.74 -17.35
C ASP A 202 -14.14 -7.50 -17.54
N PHE A 203 -12.96 -7.67 -18.14
CA PHE A 203 -12.05 -6.58 -18.49
C PHE A 203 -12.23 -6.17 -19.94
N ARG A 204 -12.42 -4.87 -20.17
CA ARG A 204 -12.43 -4.28 -21.50
C ARG A 204 -11.00 -4.08 -22.00
N LEU A 205 -10.68 -4.59 -23.19
CA LEU A 205 -9.41 -4.31 -23.85
C LEU A 205 -9.35 -2.83 -24.28
N VAL A 206 -8.26 -2.16 -23.94
CA VAL A 206 -8.01 -0.76 -24.28
C VAL A 206 -6.65 -0.67 -24.97
N PRO A 207 -6.61 -0.32 -26.27
CA PRO A 207 -5.37 -0.08 -26.98
C PRO A 207 -4.53 0.97 -26.26
N TYR A 208 -3.28 0.64 -25.96
CA TYR A 208 -2.36 1.52 -25.25
C TYR A 208 -0.92 1.29 -25.72
N PRO A 209 -0.07 2.33 -25.80
CA PRO A 209 1.32 2.20 -26.22
C PRO A 209 2.19 1.57 -25.12
N THR A 210 1.91 0.32 -24.77
CA THR A 210 2.71 -0.53 -23.87
C THR A 210 3.59 -1.47 -24.71
N PRO A 211 4.76 -1.90 -24.20
CA PRO A 211 5.55 -2.93 -24.88
C PRO A 211 4.73 -4.21 -25.13
N ARG A 212 4.95 -4.84 -26.28
CA ARG A 212 4.32 -6.13 -26.62
C ARG A 212 4.60 -7.19 -25.55
N GLY A 213 3.65 -8.09 -25.35
CA GLY A 213 3.68 -9.11 -24.29
C GLY A 213 3.40 -8.57 -22.89
N ASN A 214 3.15 -7.26 -22.73
CA ASN A 214 2.89 -6.64 -21.43
C ASN A 214 1.54 -5.94 -21.42
N VAL A 215 0.86 -6.05 -20.30
CA VAL A 215 -0.44 -5.41 -20.08
C VAL A 215 -0.50 -4.74 -18.73
N ALA A 216 -1.36 -3.72 -18.62
CA ALA A 216 -1.61 -3.05 -17.34
C ALA A 216 -3.10 -3.04 -17.02
N ALA A 217 -3.43 -3.17 -15.74
CA ALA A 217 -4.79 -3.03 -15.26
C ALA A 217 -4.83 -2.27 -13.93
N TYR A 218 -5.99 -1.75 -13.57
CA TYR A 218 -6.15 -1.10 -12.30
C TYR A 218 -6.16 -2.10 -11.13
N TYR A 219 -5.51 -1.67 -10.05
CA TYR A 219 -5.70 -2.17 -8.71
C TYR A 219 -6.92 -1.46 -8.10
N PRO A 220 -7.75 -2.12 -7.28
CA PRO A 220 -7.63 -3.50 -6.79
C PRO A 220 -8.34 -4.55 -7.66
N GLU A 221 -8.85 -4.18 -8.85
CA GLU A 221 -9.66 -5.06 -9.70
C GLU A 221 -8.98 -6.39 -10.05
N THR A 222 -7.64 -6.40 -10.07
CA THR A 222 -6.78 -7.55 -10.38
C THR A 222 -6.15 -8.24 -9.17
N ASN A 223 -6.46 -7.83 -7.94
CA ASN A 223 -5.98 -8.52 -6.73
C ASN A 223 -6.29 -10.03 -6.70
N PRO A 224 -7.47 -10.50 -7.19
CA PRO A 224 -7.74 -11.94 -7.23
C PRO A 224 -6.72 -12.76 -8.03
N LEU A 225 -6.01 -12.14 -8.98
CA LEU A 225 -4.99 -12.78 -9.81
C LEU A 225 -3.64 -12.98 -9.10
N ILE A 226 -3.44 -12.38 -7.93
CA ILE A 226 -2.15 -12.45 -7.22
C ILE A 226 -2.13 -13.72 -6.37
N PRO A 227 -1.21 -14.68 -6.62
CA PRO A 227 -1.03 -15.83 -5.75
C PRO A 227 -0.51 -15.40 -4.38
N LEU A 228 -1.08 -15.95 -3.31
CA LEU A 228 -0.72 -15.58 -1.94
C LEU A 228 0.74 -15.92 -1.61
N ASP A 229 1.24 -17.02 -2.17
CA ASP A 229 2.59 -17.52 -1.94
C ASP A 229 3.62 -16.96 -2.93
N HIS A 230 3.19 -16.16 -3.91
CA HIS A 230 4.10 -15.53 -4.87
C HIS A 230 4.64 -14.21 -4.30
N VAL A 231 5.75 -14.33 -3.57
CA VAL A 231 6.33 -13.26 -2.75
C VAL A 231 7.84 -13.15 -2.92
N ALA A 232 8.37 -11.96 -2.66
CA ALA A 232 9.81 -11.74 -2.60
C ALA A 232 10.46 -12.55 -1.46
N ARG A 233 11.50 -13.32 -1.78
CA ARG A 233 12.20 -14.28 -0.89
C ARG A 233 12.57 -13.76 0.51
N LYS A 234 12.83 -12.46 0.66
CA LYS A 234 13.29 -11.87 1.93
C LYS A 234 12.22 -11.05 2.64
N SER A 235 11.52 -10.17 1.90
CA SER A 235 10.57 -9.21 2.47
C SER A 235 9.13 -9.71 2.50
N ASN A 236 8.86 -10.88 1.91
CA ASN A 236 7.51 -11.42 1.74
C ASN A 236 6.56 -10.47 0.97
N THR A 237 7.11 -9.59 0.14
CA THR A 237 6.34 -8.62 -0.64
C THR A 237 5.67 -9.32 -1.83
N PRO A 238 4.32 -9.22 -2.00
CA PRO A 238 3.63 -9.89 -3.10
C PRO A 238 4.05 -9.38 -4.48
N VAL A 239 4.12 -10.29 -5.45
CA VAL A 239 4.47 -9.98 -6.85
C VAL A 239 3.24 -9.45 -7.58
N SER A 240 3.01 -8.14 -7.47
CA SER A 240 1.85 -7.44 -8.07
C SER A 240 2.15 -6.71 -9.39
N LYS A 241 3.40 -6.81 -9.88
CA LYS A 241 3.89 -6.06 -11.06
C LYS A 241 4.33 -6.96 -12.21
N ALA A 242 4.31 -8.27 -12.01
CA ALA A 242 4.70 -9.27 -12.99
C ALA A 242 3.91 -10.55 -12.74
N ILE A 243 2.66 -10.54 -13.21
CA ILE A 243 1.73 -11.66 -13.08
C ILE A 243 1.53 -12.22 -14.49
N THR A 244 1.93 -13.48 -14.73
CA THR A 244 1.64 -14.15 -16.01
C THR A 244 0.15 -14.41 -16.11
N ILE A 245 -0.48 -13.95 -17.19
CA ILE A 245 -1.90 -14.16 -17.46
C ILE A 245 -2.14 -14.66 -18.88
N ARG A 246 -3.27 -15.35 -19.07
CA ARG A 246 -3.92 -15.57 -20.37
C ARG A 246 -5.26 -14.86 -20.43
N LEU A 247 -5.67 -14.54 -21.65
CA LEU A 247 -6.98 -13.95 -21.94
C LEU A 247 -7.96 -15.06 -22.32
N GLU A 248 -9.13 -15.06 -21.70
CA GLU A 248 -10.24 -15.91 -22.12
C GLU A 248 -11.38 -15.08 -22.71
N ARG A 249 -11.97 -15.58 -23.80
CA ARG A 249 -13.23 -15.05 -24.30
C ARG A 249 -14.31 -15.27 -23.26
N ARG A 250 -15.08 -14.21 -23.02
CA ARG A 250 -16.30 -14.30 -22.22
C ARG A 250 -17.39 -15.00 -23.04
N LEU A 251 -17.99 -16.04 -22.47
CA LEU A 251 -19.15 -16.73 -23.03
C LEU A 251 -20.45 -15.96 -22.75
#